data_AF-S3D015-F1
#
_entry.id   AF-S3D015-F1
#
_cell.length_a   1.000
_cell.length_b   1.000
_cell.length_c   1.000
_cell.angle_alpha   90.00
_cell.angle_beta   90.00
_cell.angle_gamma   90.00
#
_symmetry.space_group_name_H-M   'P 1'
#
loop_
_entity.id
_entity.type
_entity.pdbx_description
1 polymer ?
#
loop_
_entity_poly.entity_id
_entity_poly.type
_entity_poly.pdbx_seq_one_letter_code
_entity_poly.pdbx_strand_id
1 'polypeptide(L)'
;MAPTTEPPAKREFVHPDASHAKKKKNKNSIEPITAFYLFLSAGILSAVYAPIQDCDETYNYWEPAHYLAHGYGRQTWEYSPDYAIRSWFYIGIHAVLASVRRILPQASKVGEFYFVRYVLAVFCALCQTILFQVISSTIHPRIGFFFIIALCASPGNFHASTAFLPSSFAMYAVMLGAAAFMNWRGGLKTLRGMIWFAVAGIIGWPFAAALCAPFLMEEGLLAISGGNEDLFEGFIRVARGIVAALLVGVLDTAINTFFYHKVEFVAWNIVKYNVFSSSGGPDLYGTEPWTFYVKNLLLNFNIWFVLALLSLPLFLAQKLAGSSKKGLLSGMRAVVFLLPFYMWLAIFTLQPHKEERFMYPAYPFLALNAAMALHIVLETLGHSEPGTLTSMIPAQVKLFSVLVVFAGCFATSALRIYGVVSGYGAPLSVYKPLGGHVLHADVAAGIDDGSIVGDRGDFVCLGKEWYRFPSSFFLPRDMHAKFVRSEFRGLLPGEFSEARTGFGLFGGTWLTPPGMNDQNEEDLGKYTDIRTCAFMVDTQYPENARRGLGLPPFEPDYVADTTNWEIVTCEPFLDAGNTGFLARALWVPSFDFIPEKYQRKWARHCLLKRRKAD
;
A
#
# COMPACT_ATOMS: atom_id res chain seq x y z
N MET A 1 -54.17 -17.77 -52.63
CA MET A 1 -52.71 -17.66 -52.44
C MET A 1 -52.35 -16.18 -52.48
N ALA A 2 -52.08 -15.58 -51.33
CA ALA A 2 -51.56 -14.22 -51.24
C ALA A 2 -50.02 -14.28 -51.21
N PRO A 3 -49.30 -13.41 -51.93
CA PRO A 3 -47.85 -13.38 -51.88
C PRO A 3 -47.37 -12.66 -50.61
N THR A 4 -46.46 -13.31 -49.89
CA THR A 4 -45.73 -12.79 -48.73
C THR A 4 -44.78 -11.67 -49.15
N THR A 5 -44.92 -10.50 -48.54
CA THR A 5 -44.00 -9.36 -48.66
C THR A 5 -42.82 -9.54 -47.69
N GLU A 6 -41.60 -9.65 -48.24
CA GLU A 6 -40.36 -9.52 -47.44
C GLU A 6 -40.18 -8.08 -46.95
N PRO A 7 -39.70 -7.86 -45.71
CA PRO A 7 -39.38 -6.52 -45.23
C PRO A 7 -38.09 -5.99 -45.90
N PRO A 8 -37.98 -4.67 -46.16
CA PRO A 8 -36.84 -4.10 -46.86
C PRO A 8 -35.57 -4.23 -46.03
N ALA A 9 -34.48 -4.63 -46.69
CA ALA A 9 -33.15 -4.70 -46.10
C ALA A 9 -32.75 -3.34 -45.50
N LYS A 10 -32.42 -3.30 -44.21
CA LYS A 10 -31.80 -2.14 -43.56
C LYS A 10 -30.49 -1.81 -44.28
N ARG A 11 -30.48 -0.75 -45.07
CA ARG A 11 -29.23 -0.13 -45.55
C ARG A 11 -28.58 0.57 -44.35
N GLU A 12 -27.52 -0.04 -43.81
CA GLU A 12 -26.58 0.68 -42.96
C GLU A 12 -25.96 1.82 -43.77
N PHE A 13 -26.25 3.06 -43.37
CA PHE A 13 -25.68 4.24 -43.99
C PHE A 13 -24.27 4.43 -43.44
N VAL A 14 -23.27 3.88 -44.13
CA VAL A 14 -21.85 4.12 -43.81
C VAL A 14 -21.41 5.39 -44.54
N HIS A 15 -21.07 6.44 -43.80
CA HIS A 15 -20.52 7.68 -44.37
C HIS A 15 -19.27 7.34 -45.20
N PRO A 16 -19.07 7.90 -46.42
CA PRO A 16 -17.91 7.59 -47.27
C PRO A 16 -16.57 7.77 -46.55
N ASP A 17 -16.49 8.76 -45.64
CA ASP A 17 -15.30 9.04 -44.82
C ASP A 17 -15.02 8.00 -43.72
N ALA A 18 -16.01 7.18 -43.34
CA ALA A 18 -15.82 6.10 -42.37
C ALA A 18 -15.09 4.89 -42.96
N SER A 19 -15.02 4.77 -44.29
CA SER A 19 -14.26 3.70 -44.97
C SER A 19 -12.74 3.83 -44.81
N HIS A 20 -12.25 5.04 -44.49
CA HIS A 20 -10.83 5.34 -44.30
C HIS A 20 -10.35 5.26 -42.85
N ALA A 21 -11.26 5.12 -41.89
CA ALA A 21 -10.91 4.79 -40.50
C ALA A 21 -10.56 3.30 -40.41
N LYS A 22 -9.40 2.90 -40.96
CA LYS A 22 -8.78 1.61 -40.59
C LYS A 22 -8.80 1.54 -39.07
N LYS A 23 -9.58 0.60 -38.50
CA LYS A 23 -9.53 0.23 -37.08
C LYS A 23 -8.05 0.14 -36.72
N LYS A 24 -7.51 1.15 -36.02
CA LYS A 24 -6.10 1.17 -35.62
C LYS A 24 -5.91 -0.11 -34.81
N LYS A 25 -5.17 -1.07 -35.38
CA LYS A 25 -4.91 -2.37 -34.75
C LYS A 25 -4.43 -2.08 -33.33
N ASN A 26 -5.21 -2.52 -32.34
CA ASN A 26 -4.95 -2.17 -30.95
C ASN A 26 -3.54 -2.66 -30.62
N LYS A 27 -2.64 -1.74 -30.25
CA LYS A 27 -1.23 -2.08 -30.02
C LYS A 27 -1.04 -2.88 -28.74
N ASN A 28 -2.07 -2.96 -27.89
CA ASN A 28 -2.00 -3.66 -26.61
C ASN A 28 -2.44 -5.11 -26.76
N SER A 29 -1.89 -5.99 -25.92
CA SER A 29 -2.26 -7.40 -25.83
C SER A 29 -3.70 -7.59 -25.36
N ILE A 30 -4.16 -6.72 -24.45
CA ILE A 30 -5.55 -6.61 -24.01
C ILE A 30 -6.01 -5.16 -24.06
N GLU A 31 -7.32 -4.94 -24.11
CA GLU A 31 -7.87 -3.58 -24.07
C GLU A 31 -7.59 -2.92 -22.72
N PRO A 32 -7.25 -1.62 -22.69
CA PRO A 32 -6.93 -0.95 -21.44
C PRO A 32 -8.05 -0.96 -20.40
N ILE A 33 -9.31 -0.95 -20.85
CA ILE A 33 -10.45 -1.04 -19.94
C ILE A 33 -10.51 -2.40 -19.25
N THR A 34 -10.16 -3.48 -19.95
CA THR A 34 -10.03 -4.81 -19.36
C THR A 34 -8.88 -4.85 -18.35
N ALA A 35 -7.72 -4.25 -18.68
CA ALA A 35 -6.62 -4.13 -17.73
C ALA A 35 -7.05 -3.36 -16.47
N PHE A 36 -7.77 -2.26 -16.62
CA PHE A 36 -8.33 -1.49 -15.52
C PHE A 36 -9.24 -2.34 -14.64
N TYR A 37 -10.17 -3.11 -15.21
CA TYR A 37 -11.03 -3.98 -14.41
C TYR A 37 -10.25 -5.08 -13.68
N LEU A 38 -9.22 -5.67 -14.29
CA LEU A 38 -8.38 -6.66 -13.61
C LEU A 38 -7.66 -6.06 -12.40
N PHE A 39 -7.05 -4.88 -12.56
CA PHE A 39 -6.40 -4.16 -11.46
C PHE A 39 -7.39 -3.72 -10.40
N LEU A 40 -8.54 -3.18 -10.81
CA LEU A 40 -9.59 -2.73 -9.92
C LEU A 40 -10.17 -3.89 -9.12
N SER A 41 -10.43 -5.06 -9.74
CA SER A 41 -10.92 -6.23 -9.01
C SER A 41 -9.95 -6.67 -7.92
N ALA A 42 -8.64 -6.74 -8.22
CA ALA A 42 -7.63 -7.03 -7.21
C ALA A 42 -7.58 -5.95 -6.10
N GLY A 43 -7.67 -4.67 -6.48
CA GLY A 43 -7.69 -3.54 -5.56
C GLY A 43 -8.93 -3.51 -4.66
N ILE A 44 -10.13 -3.82 -5.18
CA ILE A 44 -11.36 -3.89 -4.38
C ILE A 44 -11.29 -5.05 -3.38
N LEU A 45 -10.79 -6.22 -3.80
CA LEU A 45 -10.56 -7.33 -2.86
C LEU A 45 -9.58 -6.93 -1.76
N SER A 46 -8.52 -6.18 -2.09
CA SER A 46 -7.60 -5.62 -1.10
C SER A 46 -8.29 -4.64 -0.16
N ALA A 47 -9.05 -3.68 -0.69
CA ALA A 47 -9.76 -2.68 0.12
C ALA A 47 -10.70 -3.30 1.16
N VAL A 48 -11.32 -4.42 0.82
CA VAL A 48 -12.25 -5.13 1.73
C VAL A 48 -11.50 -6.00 2.73
N TYR A 49 -10.52 -6.78 2.27
CA TYR A 49 -10.00 -7.91 3.04
C TYR A 49 -8.58 -7.72 3.59
N ALA A 50 -7.77 -6.84 2.99
CA ALA A 50 -6.40 -6.67 3.46
C ALA A 50 -6.39 -6.08 4.87
N PRO A 51 -5.71 -6.72 5.84
CA PRO A 51 -5.51 -6.17 7.18
C PRO A 51 -4.58 -4.96 7.12
N ILE A 52 -4.65 -4.13 8.16
CA ILE A 52 -3.65 -3.09 8.42
C ILE A 52 -2.42 -3.81 8.98
N GLN A 53 -1.28 -3.69 8.29
CA GLN A 53 -0.05 -4.40 8.64
C GLN A 53 0.90 -3.58 9.52
N ASP A 54 0.68 -2.27 9.60
CA ASP A 54 1.59 -1.31 10.18
C ASP A 54 0.82 -0.34 11.07
N CYS A 55 1.27 -0.17 12.31
CA CYS A 55 0.64 0.74 13.26
C CYS A 55 0.77 2.21 12.84
N ASP A 56 1.77 2.55 12.02
CA ASP A 56 1.86 3.89 11.45
C ASP A 56 0.71 4.17 10.49
N GLU A 57 0.23 3.18 9.74
CA GLU A 57 -0.96 3.37 8.89
C GLU A 57 -2.13 3.89 9.75
N THR A 58 -2.31 3.31 10.94
CA THR A 58 -3.30 3.77 11.91
C THR A 58 -2.96 5.12 12.50
N TYR A 59 -1.88 5.23 13.26
CA TYR A 59 -1.64 6.37 14.14
C TYR A 59 -1.07 7.59 13.43
N ASN A 60 -0.44 7.40 12.28
CA ASN A 60 0.08 8.49 11.47
C ASN A 60 -0.85 8.90 10.33
N TYR A 61 -1.86 8.11 9.95
CA TYR A 61 -2.71 8.48 8.81
C TYR A 61 -4.20 8.34 9.09
N TRP A 62 -4.67 7.17 9.53
CA TRP A 62 -6.10 7.01 9.84
C TRP A 62 -6.57 7.87 11.01
N GLU A 63 -5.80 7.96 12.10
CA GLU A 63 -6.17 8.74 13.28
C GLU A 63 -6.13 10.26 13.04
N PRO A 64 -5.10 10.83 12.37
CA PRO A 64 -5.13 12.22 11.93
C PRO A 64 -6.25 12.53 10.93
N ALA A 65 -6.56 11.61 10.00
CA ALA A 65 -7.69 11.79 9.10
C ALA A 65 -9.03 11.75 9.86
N HIS A 66 -9.15 10.87 10.84
CA HIS A 66 -10.30 10.81 11.75
C HIS A 66 -10.42 12.12 12.54
N TYR A 67 -9.31 12.69 13.02
CA TYR A 67 -9.30 13.99 13.70
C TYR A 67 -9.83 15.12 12.82
N LEU A 68 -9.34 15.26 11.58
CA LEU A 68 -9.85 16.27 10.66
C LEU A 68 -11.34 16.06 10.30
N ALA A 69 -11.80 14.80 10.29
CA ALA A 69 -13.17 14.47 9.90
C ALA A 69 -14.17 14.54 11.07
N HIS A 70 -13.78 14.17 12.29
CA HIS A 70 -14.67 14.00 13.46
C HIS A 70 -14.29 14.86 14.67
N GLY A 71 -13.14 15.54 14.65
CA GLY A 71 -12.70 16.47 15.69
C GLY A 71 -12.00 15.83 16.89
N TYR A 72 -11.76 14.52 16.87
CA TYR A 72 -11.00 13.78 17.87
C TYR A 72 -10.23 12.62 17.23
N GLY A 73 -9.18 12.16 17.88
CA GLY A 73 -8.33 11.08 17.37
C GLY A 73 -6.99 11.02 18.09
N ARG A 74 -6.14 10.08 17.68
CA ARG A 74 -4.78 9.94 18.19
C ARG A 74 -3.73 10.59 17.29
N GLN A 75 -2.61 11.01 17.89
CA GLN A 75 -1.47 11.58 17.18
C GLN A 75 -0.15 11.04 17.70
N THR A 76 0.82 10.87 16.82
CA THR A 76 2.21 10.60 17.19
C THR A 76 2.94 11.93 17.44
N TRP A 77 4.17 11.85 17.97
CA TRP A 77 5.05 13.01 18.13
C TRP A 77 5.36 13.69 16.78
N GLU A 78 5.25 12.95 15.68
CA GLU A 78 5.59 13.41 14.33
C GLU A 78 4.65 14.51 13.81
N TYR A 79 3.45 14.62 14.40
CA TYR A 79 2.47 15.68 14.19
C TYR A 79 2.60 16.86 15.16
N SER A 80 3.48 16.79 16.16
CA SER A 80 3.75 17.96 16.99
C SER A 80 4.43 19.06 16.14
N PRO A 81 4.03 20.34 16.25
CA PRO A 81 4.66 21.46 15.53
C PRO A 81 6.14 21.67 15.84
N ASP A 82 6.63 21.08 16.94
CA ASP A 82 8.05 21.09 17.28
C ASP A 82 8.88 20.28 16.27
N TYR A 83 8.30 19.20 15.73
CA TYR A 83 8.97 18.28 14.81
C TYR A 83 8.45 18.41 13.37
N ALA A 84 7.13 18.44 13.19
CA ALA A 84 6.43 18.64 11.92
C ALA A 84 6.99 17.77 10.77
N ILE A 85 7.08 16.45 10.98
CA ILE A 85 7.60 15.47 10.00
C ILE A 85 6.50 14.66 9.30
N ARG A 86 5.24 15.09 9.45
CA ARG A 86 4.08 14.53 8.74
C ARG A 86 3.29 15.63 8.04
N SER A 87 2.91 15.39 6.79
CA SER A 87 2.23 16.41 5.97
C SER A 87 0.73 16.38 6.25
N TRP A 88 0.18 17.49 6.74
CA TRP A 88 -1.26 17.70 6.84
C TRP A 88 -1.92 17.85 5.47
N PHE A 89 -1.17 18.25 4.43
CA PHE A 89 -1.72 18.27 3.08
C PHE A 89 -2.09 16.87 2.60
N TYR A 90 -1.21 15.89 2.82
CA TYR A 90 -1.48 14.49 2.49
C TYR A 90 -2.73 13.97 3.23
N ILE A 91 -2.81 14.21 4.53
CA ILE A 91 -3.97 13.81 5.36
C ILE A 91 -5.25 14.53 4.90
N GLY A 92 -5.18 15.83 4.67
CA GLY A 92 -6.33 16.66 4.31
C GLY A 92 -7.03 16.16 3.04
N ILE A 93 -6.27 15.76 2.01
CA ILE A 93 -6.83 15.18 0.79
C ILE A 93 -7.71 13.95 1.12
N HIS A 94 -7.21 13.06 1.97
CA HIS A 94 -7.91 11.81 2.30
C HIS A 94 -9.04 12.01 3.31
N ALA A 95 -8.90 12.95 4.25
CA ALA A 95 -9.95 13.35 5.18
C ALA A 95 -11.14 13.99 4.45
N VAL A 96 -10.88 14.77 3.39
CA VAL A 96 -11.94 15.28 2.50
C VAL A 96 -12.65 14.11 1.80
N LEU A 97 -11.91 13.13 1.27
CA LEU A 97 -12.51 11.94 0.65
C LEU A 97 -13.38 11.15 1.64
N ALA A 98 -12.90 10.93 2.87
CA ALA A 98 -13.67 10.32 3.94
C ALA A 98 -14.96 11.12 4.22
N SER A 99 -14.87 12.45 4.28
CA SER A 99 -16.01 13.33 4.56
C SER A 99 -17.06 13.33 3.43
N VAL A 100 -16.65 13.18 2.17
CA VAL A 100 -17.58 13.07 1.03
C VAL A 100 -18.51 11.87 1.18
N ARG A 101 -18.05 10.76 1.80
CA ARG A 101 -18.88 9.58 2.05
C ARG A 101 -20.11 9.89 2.91
N ARG A 102 -20.07 10.93 3.75
CA ARG A 102 -21.21 11.33 4.60
C ARG A 102 -22.38 11.92 3.82
N ILE A 103 -22.14 12.39 2.61
CA ILE A 103 -23.17 12.95 1.72
C ILE A 103 -24.02 11.81 1.12
N LEU A 104 -23.48 10.60 1.05
CA LEU A 104 -24.19 9.43 0.57
C LEU A 104 -25.10 8.84 1.66
N PRO A 105 -26.21 8.17 1.30
CA PRO A 105 -27.09 7.50 2.26
C PRO A 105 -26.32 6.57 3.18
N GLN A 106 -26.88 6.33 4.37
CA GLN A 106 -26.32 5.37 5.33
C GLN A 106 -24.86 5.69 5.67
N ALA A 107 -24.61 6.92 6.11
CA ALA A 107 -23.29 7.35 6.54
C ALA A 107 -22.93 6.72 7.89
N SER A 108 -21.81 5.99 7.93
CA SER A 108 -21.20 5.44 9.12
C SER A 108 -19.68 5.64 9.06
N LYS A 109 -19.03 5.73 10.21
CA LYS A 109 -17.57 5.91 10.30
C LYS A 109 -16.80 4.77 9.62
N VAL A 110 -17.24 3.53 9.81
CA VAL A 110 -16.65 2.36 9.11
C VAL A 110 -16.86 2.50 7.59
N GLY A 111 -17.99 3.04 7.16
CA GLY A 111 -18.24 3.36 5.75
C GLY A 111 -17.26 4.38 5.18
N GLU A 112 -16.89 5.41 5.95
CA GLU A 112 -15.86 6.40 5.58
C GLU A 112 -14.48 5.75 5.40
N PHE A 113 -14.08 4.88 6.34
CA PHE A 113 -12.84 4.11 6.28
C PHE A 113 -12.74 3.28 4.99
N TYR A 114 -13.75 2.44 4.69
CA TYR A 114 -13.73 1.62 3.47
C TYR A 114 -13.86 2.47 2.20
N PHE A 115 -14.56 3.60 2.26
CA PHE A 115 -14.67 4.50 1.11
C PHE A 115 -13.30 5.04 0.67
N VAL A 116 -12.46 5.47 1.62
CA VAL A 116 -11.08 5.89 1.32
C VAL A 116 -10.31 4.74 0.66
N ARG A 117 -10.40 3.51 1.20
CA ARG A 117 -9.72 2.34 0.60
C ARG A 117 -10.20 2.02 -0.81
N TYR A 118 -11.49 2.17 -1.11
CA TYR A 118 -12.02 2.01 -2.47
C TYR A 118 -11.51 3.09 -3.43
N VAL A 119 -11.41 4.34 -2.98
CA VAL A 119 -10.84 5.43 -3.79
C VAL A 119 -9.36 5.17 -4.08
N LEU A 120 -8.60 4.71 -3.08
CA LEU A 120 -7.20 4.29 -3.27
C LEU A 120 -7.08 3.16 -4.28
N ALA A 121 -7.95 2.13 -4.20
CA ALA A 121 -7.99 1.02 -5.15
C ALA A 121 -8.24 1.50 -6.60
N VAL A 122 -9.22 2.39 -6.79
CA VAL A 122 -9.54 2.97 -8.11
C VAL A 122 -8.36 3.77 -8.65
N PHE A 123 -7.76 4.64 -7.82
CA PHE A 123 -6.65 5.47 -8.26
C PHE A 123 -5.41 4.63 -8.59
N CYS A 124 -5.08 3.63 -7.76
CA CYS A 124 -4.02 2.67 -8.04
C CYS A 124 -4.25 1.95 -9.38
N ALA A 125 -5.45 1.42 -9.61
CA ALA A 125 -5.81 0.73 -10.85
C ALA A 125 -5.70 1.64 -12.09
N LEU A 126 -6.07 2.92 -11.98
CA LEU A 126 -5.87 3.91 -13.05
C LEU A 126 -4.39 4.11 -13.36
N CYS A 127 -3.55 4.32 -12.34
CA CYS A 127 -2.11 4.49 -12.50
C CYS A 127 -1.46 3.25 -13.13
N GLN A 128 -1.81 2.05 -12.67
CA GLN A 128 -1.34 0.78 -13.23
C GLN A 128 -1.77 0.61 -14.68
N THR A 129 -3.00 0.99 -15.02
CA THR A 129 -3.52 0.92 -16.40
C THR A 129 -2.77 1.87 -17.34
N ILE A 130 -2.50 3.11 -16.89
CA ILE A 130 -1.74 4.09 -17.67
C ILE A 130 -0.32 3.58 -17.92
N LEU A 131 0.34 3.05 -16.89
CA LEU A 131 1.68 2.49 -17.04
C LEU A 131 1.68 1.25 -17.95
N PHE A 132 0.70 0.35 -17.81
CA PHE A 132 0.49 -0.79 -18.71
C PHE A 132 0.36 -0.37 -20.18
N GLN A 133 -0.43 0.66 -20.47
CA GLN A 133 -0.59 1.17 -21.84
C GLN A 133 0.74 1.68 -22.39
N VAL A 134 1.53 2.38 -21.58
CA VAL A 134 2.82 2.90 -22.00
C VAL A 134 3.83 1.77 -22.22
N ILE A 135 3.92 0.81 -21.30
CA ILE A 135 4.78 -0.39 -21.42
C ILE A 135 4.44 -1.16 -22.70
N SER A 136 3.15 -1.47 -22.91
CA SER A 136 2.69 -2.25 -24.07
C SER A 136 3.03 -1.59 -25.39
N SER A 137 2.99 -0.26 -25.40
CA SER A 137 3.04 0.53 -26.62
C SER A 137 4.42 1.10 -26.94
N THR A 138 5.33 1.05 -25.97
CA THR A 138 6.72 1.55 -26.04
C THR A 138 7.72 0.40 -26.05
N ILE A 139 7.52 -0.63 -25.23
CA ILE A 139 8.41 -1.79 -25.12
C ILE A 139 7.87 -2.94 -25.97
N HIS A 140 6.86 -3.66 -25.48
CA HIS A 140 6.25 -4.77 -26.20
C HIS A 140 4.89 -5.14 -25.58
N PRO A 141 3.86 -5.50 -26.38
CA PRO A 141 2.51 -5.81 -25.84
C PRO A 141 2.50 -7.02 -24.90
N ARG A 142 3.37 -8.01 -25.14
CA ARG A 142 3.54 -9.19 -24.27
C ARG A 142 4.12 -8.81 -22.90
N ILE A 143 5.08 -7.87 -22.85
CA ILE A 143 5.65 -7.39 -21.58
C ILE A 143 4.56 -6.68 -20.78
N GLY A 144 3.73 -5.87 -21.44
CA GLY A 144 2.56 -5.26 -20.79
C GLY A 144 1.58 -6.28 -20.21
N PHE A 145 1.33 -7.39 -20.90
CA PHE A 145 0.50 -8.47 -20.37
C PHE A 145 1.10 -9.11 -19.12
N PHE A 146 2.39 -9.45 -19.16
CA PHE A 146 3.08 -10.03 -18.00
C PHE A 146 3.14 -9.07 -16.81
N PHE A 147 3.27 -7.77 -17.07
CA PHE A 147 3.21 -6.74 -16.04
C PHE A 147 1.86 -6.75 -15.30
N ILE A 148 0.73 -6.90 -16.01
CA ILE A 148 -0.59 -7.05 -15.37
C ILE A 148 -0.61 -8.28 -14.47
N ILE A 149 -0.17 -9.43 -14.98
CA ILE A 149 -0.16 -10.67 -14.19
C ILE A 149 0.72 -10.51 -12.94
N ALA A 150 1.92 -9.94 -13.07
CA ALA A 150 2.84 -9.74 -11.96
C ALA A 150 2.23 -8.88 -10.83
N LEU A 151 1.52 -7.80 -11.17
CA LEU A 151 0.86 -6.94 -10.17
C LEU A 151 -0.43 -7.53 -9.60
N CYS A 152 -1.25 -8.19 -10.42
CA CYS A 152 -2.49 -8.82 -9.93
C CYS A 152 -2.22 -10.09 -9.11
N ALA A 153 -1.13 -10.81 -9.39
CA ALA A 153 -0.76 -12.07 -8.74
C ALA A 153 0.36 -11.89 -7.70
N SER A 154 0.58 -10.70 -7.16
CA SER A 154 1.56 -10.46 -6.07
C SER A 154 0.88 -10.05 -4.77
N PRO A 155 1.08 -10.80 -3.67
CA PRO A 155 0.65 -10.40 -2.34
C PRO A 155 1.13 -9.01 -1.92
N GLY A 156 2.36 -8.62 -2.28
CA GLY A 156 2.89 -7.29 -1.94
C GLY A 156 2.09 -6.16 -2.58
N ASN A 157 1.84 -6.24 -3.90
CA ASN A 157 1.02 -5.23 -4.57
C ASN A 157 -0.46 -5.29 -4.12
N PHE A 158 -0.99 -6.47 -3.79
CA PHE A 158 -2.32 -6.61 -3.21
C PHE A 158 -2.45 -5.71 -1.97
N HIS A 159 -1.54 -5.81 -0.99
CA HIS A 159 -1.56 -4.94 0.20
C HIS A 159 -1.26 -3.47 -0.12
N ALA A 160 -0.18 -3.19 -0.87
CA ALA A 160 0.25 -1.82 -1.15
C ALA A 160 -0.79 -0.99 -1.91
N SER A 161 -1.63 -1.61 -2.75
CA SER A 161 -2.61 -0.91 -3.59
C SER A 161 -3.73 -0.19 -2.83
N THR A 162 -3.96 -0.49 -1.55
CA THR A 162 -5.02 0.13 -0.75
C THR A 162 -4.58 0.58 0.64
N ALA A 163 -3.29 0.46 0.95
CA ALA A 163 -2.74 0.97 2.20
C ALA A 163 -2.77 2.51 2.20
N PHE A 164 -3.26 3.10 3.28
CA PHE A 164 -3.28 4.55 3.45
C PHE A 164 -1.92 5.04 3.96
N LEU A 165 -0.90 4.88 3.11
CA LEU A 165 0.49 5.22 3.39
C LEU A 165 1.05 6.14 2.30
N PRO A 166 1.95 7.08 2.65
CA PRO A 166 2.61 7.92 1.66
C PRO A 166 3.47 7.13 0.68
N SER A 167 3.95 5.94 1.06
CA SER A 167 4.67 5.03 0.16
C SER A 167 3.77 4.47 -0.94
N SER A 168 2.52 4.12 -0.65
CA SER A 168 1.51 3.73 -1.64
C SER A 168 1.13 4.91 -2.53
N PHE A 169 0.94 6.10 -1.95
CA PHE A 169 0.69 7.30 -2.74
C PHE A 169 1.86 7.64 -3.68
N ALA A 170 3.09 7.54 -3.18
CA ALA A 170 4.30 7.69 -3.98
C ALA A 170 4.36 6.63 -5.08
N MET A 171 4.01 5.37 -4.80
CA MET A 171 3.89 4.30 -5.81
C MET A 171 2.95 4.71 -6.96
N TYR A 172 1.81 5.33 -6.65
CA TYR A 172 0.87 5.80 -7.68
C TYR A 172 1.49 6.90 -8.55
N ALA A 173 2.11 7.89 -7.90
CA ALA A 173 2.72 9.02 -8.56
C ALA A 173 3.95 8.62 -9.41
N VAL A 174 4.83 7.73 -8.92
CA VAL A 174 5.98 7.25 -9.70
C VAL A 174 5.55 6.40 -10.90
N MET A 175 4.42 5.68 -10.86
CA MET A 175 3.86 5.03 -12.06
C MET A 175 3.49 6.05 -13.13
N LEU A 176 2.86 7.17 -12.74
CA LEU A 176 2.51 8.26 -13.67
C LEU A 176 3.76 8.99 -14.19
N GLY A 177 4.76 9.20 -13.32
CA GLY A 177 6.05 9.78 -13.67
C GLY A 177 6.81 8.92 -14.69
N ALA A 178 6.97 7.63 -14.39
CA ALA A 178 7.58 6.66 -15.30
C ALA A 178 6.82 6.58 -16.63
N ALA A 179 5.48 6.49 -16.59
CA ALA A 179 4.66 6.49 -17.80
C ALA A 179 4.86 7.75 -18.66
N ALA A 180 5.07 8.92 -18.05
CA ALA A 180 5.38 10.15 -18.78
C ALA A 180 6.76 10.09 -19.45
N PHE A 181 7.81 9.72 -18.72
CA PHE A 181 9.17 9.61 -19.26
C PHE A 181 9.30 8.52 -20.35
N MET A 182 8.60 7.40 -20.18
CA MET A 182 8.60 6.31 -21.16
C MET A 182 7.80 6.66 -22.44
N ASN A 183 6.84 7.58 -22.38
CA ASN A 183 5.99 7.89 -23.52
C ASN A 183 6.47 9.09 -24.35
N TRP A 184 7.24 8.82 -25.40
CA TRP A 184 7.76 9.85 -26.32
C TRP A 184 6.82 10.22 -27.48
N ARG A 185 5.57 9.73 -27.47
CA ARG A 185 4.60 10.12 -28.50
C ARG A 185 4.25 11.60 -28.34
N GLY A 186 4.59 12.37 -29.39
CA GLY A 186 4.45 13.83 -29.38
C GLY A 186 5.59 14.55 -28.66
N GLY A 187 6.75 13.92 -28.51
CA GLY A 187 7.94 14.52 -27.90
C GLY A 187 8.23 14.03 -26.47
N LEU A 188 9.34 14.51 -25.91
CA LEU A 188 9.78 14.22 -24.54
C LEU A 188 8.86 14.93 -23.52
N LYS A 189 8.37 14.17 -22.55
CA LYS A 189 7.40 14.65 -21.53
C LYS A 189 8.05 14.89 -20.17
N THR A 190 9.29 15.37 -20.19
CA THR A 190 10.18 15.60 -19.04
C THR A 190 9.48 16.39 -17.93
N LEU A 191 8.84 17.51 -18.26
CA LEU A 191 8.08 18.33 -17.31
C LEU A 191 6.99 17.52 -16.58
N ARG A 192 6.17 16.76 -17.33
CA ARG A 192 5.09 15.94 -16.74
C ARG A 192 5.66 14.83 -15.86
N GLY A 193 6.76 14.20 -16.29
CA GLY A 193 7.47 13.20 -15.50
C GLY A 193 7.97 13.78 -14.17
N MET A 194 8.67 14.91 -14.23
CA MET A 194 9.20 15.61 -13.06
C MET A 194 8.11 16.08 -12.11
N ILE A 195 6.96 16.58 -12.60
CA ILE A 195 5.81 16.94 -11.75
C ILE A 195 5.34 15.73 -10.93
N TRP A 196 5.16 14.57 -11.55
CA TRP A 196 4.69 13.38 -10.84
C TRP A 196 5.73 12.84 -9.85
N PHE A 197 7.02 12.87 -10.16
CA PHE A 197 8.06 12.53 -9.19
C PHE A 197 8.18 13.57 -8.06
N ALA A 198 7.91 14.84 -8.34
CA ALA A 198 7.83 15.88 -7.31
C ALA A 198 6.61 15.66 -6.40
N VAL A 199 5.44 15.31 -6.95
CA VAL A 199 4.27 14.91 -6.17
C VAL A 199 4.59 13.67 -5.30
N ALA A 200 5.28 12.68 -5.88
CA ALA A 200 5.72 11.49 -5.15
C ALA A 200 6.65 11.82 -3.98
N GLY A 201 7.63 12.70 -4.19
CA GLY A 201 8.62 13.09 -3.17
C GLY A 201 8.08 14.07 -2.12
N ILE A 202 7.39 15.11 -2.55
CA ILE A 202 7.02 16.23 -1.67
C ILE A 202 5.76 15.89 -0.87
N ILE A 203 4.71 15.39 -1.53
CA ILE A 203 3.41 15.11 -0.89
C ILE A 203 3.37 13.69 -0.34
N GLY A 204 3.97 12.74 -1.06
CA GLY A 204 4.08 11.35 -0.62
C GLY A 204 5.25 11.16 0.33
N TRP A 205 6.36 10.64 -0.19
CA TRP A 205 7.52 10.27 0.58
C TRP A 205 8.81 10.77 -0.10
N PRO A 206 9.63 11.61 0.56
CA PRO A 206 10.75 12.33 -0.08
C PRO A 206 11.74 11.44 -0.80
N PHE A 207 12.01 10.25 -0.26
CA PHE A 207 12.96 9.31 -0.85
C PHE A 207 12.51 8.80 -2.22
N ALA A 208 11.20 8.76 -2.52
CA ALA A 208 10.68 8.33 -3.82
C ALA A 208 11.12 9.21 -4.98
N ALA A 209 11.55 10.46 -4.72
CA ALA A 209 12.14 11.32 -5.74
C ALA A 209 13.40 10.71 -6.37
N ALA A 210 14.13 9.85 -5.65
CA ALA A 210 15.32 9.16 -6.16
C ALA A 210 15.00 8.30 -7.38
N LEU A 211 13.80 7.71 -7.47
CA LEU A 211 13.36 6.87 -8.61
C LEU A 211 13.29 7.64 -9.94
N CYS A 212 13.32 8.97 -9.90
CA CYS A 212 13.40 9.83 -11.09
C CYS A 212 14.79 9.80 -11.73
N ALA A 213 15.85 9.48 -10.96
CA ALA A 213 17.23 9.66 -11.37
C ALA A 213 17.60 8.93 -12.69
N PRO A 214 17.25 7.64 -12.91
CA PRO A 214 17.56 6.98 -14.18
C PRO A 214 16.95 7.68 -15.40
N PHE A 215 15.74 8.22 -15.28
CA PHE A 215 15.06 8.92 -16.38
C PHE A 215 15.68 10.29 -16.67
N LEU A 216 16.10 11.03 -15.63
CA LEU A 216 16.81 12.30 -15.81
C LEU A 216 18.22 12.10 -16.37
N MET A 217 18.89 11.00 -16.01
CA MET A 217 20.16 10.61 -16.63
C MET A 217 19.98 10.35 -18.12
N GLU A 218 18.91 9.65 -18.53
CA GLU A 218 18.59 9.47 -19.95
C GLU A 218 18.40 10.82 -20.66
N GLU A 219 17.62 11.74 -20.08
CA GLU A 219 17.39 13.07 -20.64
C GLU A 219 18.71 13.85 -20.80
N GLY A 220 19.58 13.81 -19.79
CA GLY A 220 20.89 14.47 -19.84
C GLY A 220 21.81 13.89 -20.92
N LEU A 221 21.85 12.55 -21.05
CA LEU A 221 22.62 11.88 -22.10
C LEU A 221 22.12 12.23 -23.50
N LEU A 222 20.80 12.27 -23.70
CA LEU A 222 20.19 12.67 -24.97
C LEU A 222 20.55 14.12 -25.30
N ALA A 223 20.40 15.03 -24.33
CA ALA A 223 20.74 16.45 -24.49
C ALA A 223 22.22 16.63 -24.89
N ILE A 224 23.16 15.95 -24.21
CA ILE A 224 24.60 16.02 -24.51
C ILE A 224 24.91 15.46 -25.90
N SER A 225 24.23 14.39 -26.31
CA SER A 225 24.46 13.75 -27.61
C SER A 225 23.91 14.52 -28.81
N GLY A 226 22.96 15.43 -28.58
CA GLY A 226 22.23 16.18 -29.62
C GLY A 226 22.87 17.49 -30.06
N GLY A 227 23.97 17.92 -29.42
CA GLY A 227 24.65 19.19 -29.70
C GLY A 227 24.06 20.38 -28.91
N ASN A 228 24.50 21.60 -29.23
CA ASN A 228 24.23 22.79 -28.41
C ASN A 228 22.74 23.18 -28.32
N GLU A 229 21.96 22.96 -29.37
CA GLU A 229 20.53 23.28 -29.38
C GLU A 229 19.73 22.30 -28.49
N ASP A 230 19.97 20.99 -28.65
CA ASP A 230 19.35 19.96 -27.81
C ASP A 230 19.78 20.06 -26.34
N LEU A 231 21.02 20.48 -26.07
CA LEU A 231 21.51 20.83 -24.74
C LEU A 231 20.70 21.97 -24.12
N PHE A 232 20.48 23.05 -24.87
CA PHE A 232 19.71 24.20 -24.39
C PHE A 232 18.23 23.83 -24.16
N GLU A 233 17.62 23.09 -25.08
CA GLU A 233 16.24 22.61 -24.90
C GLU A 233 16.10 21.67 -23.70
N GLY A 234 17.04 20.74 -23.53
CA GLY A 234 17.09 19.83 -22.39
C GLY A 234 17.19 20.59 -21.07
N PHE A 235 18.06 21.59 -21.01
CA PHE A 235 18.18 22.49 -19.85
C PHE A 235 16.85 23.19 -19.56
N ILE A 236 16.18 23.75 -20.56
CA ILE A 236 14.87 24.41 -20.38
C ILE A 236 13.81 23.41 -19.88
N ARG A 237 13.77 22.18 -20.41
CA ARG A 237 12.85 21.14 -19.97
C ARG A 237 13.05 20.78 -18.49
N VAL A 238 14.31 20.60 -18.07
CA VAL A 238 14.66 20.30 -16.67
C VAL A 238 14.38 21.49 -15.76
N ALA A 239 14.76 22.71 -16.17
CA ALA A 239 14.52 23.93 -15.42
C ALA A 239 13.02 24.16 -15.17
N ARG A 240 12.16 23.95 -16.19
CA ARG A 240 10.70 23.98 -16.03
C ARG A 240 10.21 22.92 -15.03
N GLY A 241 10.79 21.72 -15.06
CA GLY A 241 10.49 20.66 -14.11
C GLY A 241 10.86 21.03 -12.67
N ILE A 242 12.03 21.67 -12.47
CA ILE A 242 12.45 22.19 -11.16
C ILE A 242 11.48 23.25 -10.66
N VAL A 243 11.11 24.22 -11.51
CA VAL A 243 10.11 25.25 -11.16
C VAL A 243 8.78 24.60 -10.77
N ALA A 244 8.32 23.59 -11.51
CA ALA A 244 7.10 22.89 -11.17
C ALA A 244 7.19 22.13 -9.84
N ALA A 245 8.34 21.50 -9.54
CA ALA A 245 8.59 20.87 -8.24
C ALA A 245 8.58 21.90 -7.09
N LEU A 246 9.17 23.08 -7.30
CA LEU A 246 9.13 24.19 -6.35
C LEU A 246 7.69 24.66 -6.10
N LEU A 247 6.86 24.76 -7.14
CA LEU A 247 5.45 25.12 -6.99
C LEU A 247 4.66 24.07 -6.18
N VAL A 248 4.93 22.77 -6.38
CA VAL A 248 4.37 21.71 -5.54
C VAL A 248 4.84 21.86 -4.09
N GLY A 249 6.12 22.16 -3.89
CA GLY A 249 6.69 22.44 -2.56
C GLY A 249 6.04 23.65 -1.87
N VAL A 250 5.82 24.74 -2.59
CA VAL A 250 5.13 25.93 -2.08
C VAL A 250 3.70 25.60 -1.70
N LEU A 251 2.97 24.84 -2.52
CA LEU A 251 1.60 24.42 -2.21
C LEU A 251 1.54 23.57 -0.93
N ASP A 252 2.38 22.53 -0.83
CA ASP A 252 2.46 21.68 0.36
C ASP A 252 2.85 22.49 1.60
N THR A 253 3.86 23.36 1.49
CA THR A 253 4.31 24.25 2.58
C THR A 253 3.20 25.20 3.02
N ALA A 254 2.43 25.78 2.09
CA ALA A 254 1.35 26.71 2.41
C ALA A 254 0.24 26.03 3.21
N ILE A 255 -0.15 24.81 2.80
CA ILE A 255 -1.18 24.04 3.51
C ILE A 255 -0.66 23.57 4.87
N ASN A 256 0.57 23.08 4.94
CA ASN A 256 1.19 22.71 6.22
C ASN A 256 1.34 23.91 7.16
N THR A 257 1.66 25.11 6.64
CA THR A 257 1.72 26.34 7.44
C THR A 257 0.36 26.70 8.02
N PHE A 258 -0.72 26.49 7.25
CA PHE A 258 -2.08 26.68 7.76
C PHE A 258 -2.40 25.76 8.94
N PHE A 259 -1.96 24.49 8.91
CA PHE A 259 -2.25 23.55 9.99
C PHE A 259 -1.30 23.66 11.18
N TYR A 260 0.00 23.83 10.94
CA TYR A 260 1.02 23.92 12.00
C TYR A 260 1.16 25.31 12.61
N HIS A 261 0.59 26.35 11.97
CA HIS A 261 0.84 27.77 12.29
C HIS A 261 2.33 28.14 12.26
N LYS A 262 3.13 27.36 11.54
CA LYS A 262 4.59 27.46 11.45
C LYS A 262 5.02 27.13 10.03
N VAL A 263 5.90 27.95 9.46
CA VAL A 263 6.43 27.70 8.12
C VAL A 263 7.43 26.56 8.20
N GLU A 264 7.03 25.39 7.74
CA GLU A 264 7.85 24.17 7.76
C GLU A 264 7.79 23.48 6.40
N PHE A 265 8.95 23.09 5.89
CA PHE A 265 9.02 22.25 4.70
C PHE A 265 9.13 20.78 5.12
N VAL A 266 7.97 20.15 5.29
CA VAL A 266 7.83 18.80 5.89
C VAL A 266 8.71 17.75 5.22
N ALA A 267 8.77 17.75 3.88
CA ALA A 267 9.61 16.81 3.13
C ALA A 267 11.10 16.91 3.51
N TRP A 268 11.59 18.12 3.78
CA TRP A 268 12.96 18.33 4.26
C TRP A 268 13.12 17.90 5.72
N ASN A 269 12.14 18.17 6.59
CA ASN A 269 12.21 17.75 8.00
C ASN A 269 12.30 16.22 8.14
N ILE A 270 11.57 15.47 7.30
CA ILE A 270 11.69 14.00 7.20
C ILE A 270 13.12 13.59 6.81
N VAL A 271 13.69 14.21 5.77
CA VAL A 271 15.07 13.90 5.32
C VAL A 271 16.08 14.25 6.41
N LYS A 272 15.92 15.41 7.06
CA LYS A 272 16.75 15.86 8.17
C LYS A 272 16.74 14.86 9.32
N TYR A 273 15.56 14.40 9.73
CA TYR A 273 15.44 13.43 10.81
C TYR A 273 16.01 12.05 10.43
N ASN A 274 15.67 11.52 9.26
CA ASN A 274 16.03 10.15 8.88
C ASN A 274 17.46 9.97 8.39
N VAL A 275 18.10 11.02 7.85
CA VAL A 275 19.42 10.91 7.21
C VAL A 275 20.50 11.68 7.98
N PHE A 276 20.16 12.83 8.56
CA PHE A 276 21.13 13.76 9.12
C PHE A 276 21.09 13.86 10.66
N SER A 277 20.16 13.17 11.33
CA SER A 277 20.11 13.11 12.78
C SER A 277 21.19 12.16 13.33
N SER A 278 21.87 12.58 14.39
CA SER A 278 22.89 11.79 15.09
C SER A 278 22.34 11.09 16.34
N SER A 279 21.27 11.62 16.94
CA SER A 279 20.64 11.11 18.16
C SER A 279 19.28 10.47 17.90
N GLY A 280 18.62 10.80 16.79
CA GLY A 280 17.34 10.22 16.37
C GLY A 280 17.47 9.46 15.06
N GLY A 281 16.36 8.89 14.59
CA GLY A 281 16.28 8.28 13.28
C GLY A 281 15.56 6.93 13.28
N PRO A 282 15.43 6.32 12.09
CA PRO A 282 14.62 5.11 11.92
C PRO A 282 15.15 3.91 12.69
N ASP A 283 16.46 3.87 12.99
CA ASP A 283 17.10 2.76 13.72
C ASP A 283 16.59 2.62 15.16
N LEU A 284 16.00 3.67 15.76
CA LEU A 284 15.33 3.63 17.06
C LEU A 284 14.17 2.62 17.11
N TYR A 285 13.56 2.35 15.96
CA TYR A 285 12.42 1.45 15.81
C TYR A 285 12.83 0.03 15.40
N GLY A 286 14.13 -0.27 15.44
CA GLY A 286 14.70 -1.58 15.17
C GLY A 286 15.51 -1.63 13.88
N THR A 287 16.36 -2.65 13.77
CA THR A 287 17.19 -2.89 12.57
C THR A 287 17.04 -4.34 12.13
N GLU A 288 17.24 -4.58 10.82
CA GLU A 288 17.06 -5.88 10.21
C GLU A 288 18.28 -6.26 9.37
N PRO A 289 18.63 -7.55 9.23
CA PRO A 289 19.79 -7.97 8.46
C PRO A 289 19.59 -7.70 6.97
N TRP A 290 20.68 -7.69 6.19
CA TRP A 290 20.65 -7.45 4.74
C TRP A 290 19.73 -8.41 3.97
N THR A 291 19.49 -9.62 4.51
CA THR A 291 18.60 -10.63 3.91
C THR A 291 17.11 -10.30 3.99
N PHE A 292 16.72 -9.26 4.74
CA PHE A 292 15.32 -8.90 4.98
C PHE A 292 14.51 -8.72 3.69
N TYR A 293 14.96 -7.87 2.77
CA TYR A 293 14.22 -7.62 1.53
C TYR A 293 14.21 -8.83 0.59
N VAL A 294 15.22 -9.69 0.64
CA VAL A 294 15.19 -10.96 -0.10
C VAL A 294 14.06 -11.85 0.43
N LYS A 295 13.96 -12.02 1.75
CA LYS A 295 12.88 -12.81 2.37
C LYS A 295 11.50 -12.18 2.13
N ASN A 296 11.39 -10.87 2.33
CA ASN A 296 10.15 -10.12 2.14
C ASN A 296 9.64 -10.21 0.69
N LEU A 297 10.49 -9.89 -0.29
CA LEU A 297 10.11 -9.88 -1.70
C LEU A 297 9.88 -11.29 -2.25
N LEU A 298 10.52 -12.33 -1.72
CA LEU A 298 10.17 -13.72 -2.04
C LEU A 298 8.77 -14.10 -1.54
N LEU A 299 8.36 -13.64 -0.36
CA LEU A 299 7.00 -13.88 0.14
C LEU A 299 5.94 -13.05 -0.62
N ASN A 300 6.30 -11.84 -1.05
CA ASN A 300 5.37 -10.88 -1.65
C ASN A 300 5.29 -10.91 -3.18
N PHE A 301 6.35 -11.37 -3.84
CA PHE A 301 6.47 -11.40 -5.30
C PHE A 301 7.00 -12.74 -5.82
N ASN A 302 7.26 -13.74 -4.98
CA ASN A 302 7.63 -15.11 -5.35
C ASN A 302 8.60 -15.19 -6.57
N ILE A 303 8.19 -15.85 -7.65
CA ILE A 303 8.98 -15.99 -8.87
C ILE A 303 9.21 -14.66 -9.58
N TRP A 304 8.29 -13.69 -9.44
CA TRP A 304 8.44 -12.37 -10.03
C TRP A 304 9.64 -11.62 -9.47
N PHE A 305 9.94 -11.77 -8.17
CA PHE A 305 11.15 -11.18 -7.61
C PHE A 305 12.43 -11.77 -8.21
N VAL A 306 12.49 -13.10 -8.35
CA VAL A 306 13.63 -13.79 -8.98
C VAL A 306 13.80 -13.33 -10.43
N LEU A 307 12.71 -13.28 -11.20
CA LEU A 307 12.71 -12.77 -12.56
C LEU A 307 13.15 -11.30 -12.62
N ALA A 308 12.69 -10.46 -11.70
CA ALA A 308 13.08 -9.05 -11.63
C ALA A 308 14.59 -8.88 -11.45
N LEU A 309 15.23 -9.71 -10.61
CA LEU A 309 16.68 -9.72 -10.43
C LEU A 309 17.42 -10.21 -11.68
N LEU A 310 16.88 -11.21 -12.38
CA LEU A 310 17.48 -11.78 -13.59
C LEU A 310 17.34 -10.88 -14.82
N SER A 311 16.47 -9.87 -14.80
CA SER A 311 16.16 -9.04 -15.97
C SER A 311 17.38 -8.38 -16.61
N LEU A 312 18.20 -7.67 -15.82
CA LEU A 312 19.39 -6.99 -16.32
C LEU A 312 20.48 -7.99 -16.79
N PRO A 313 20.86 -9.04 -16.02
CA PRO A 313 21.78 -10.06 -16.51
C PRO A 313 21.32 -10.72 -17.83
N LEU A 314 20.05 -11.08 -17.94
CA LEU A 314 19.49 -11.70 -19.15
C LEU A 314 19.53 -10.73 -20.35
N PHE A 315 19.17 -9.47 -20.12
CA PHE A 315 19.22 -8.44 -21.15
C PHE A 315 20.66 -8.21 -21.65
N LEU A 316 21.64 -8.13 -20.76
CA LEU A 316 23.05 -7.97 -21.13
C LEU A 316 23.57 -9.20 -21.89
N ALA A 317 23.23 -10.40 -21.44
CA ALA A 317 23.61 -11.64 -22.12
C ALA A 317 23.03 -11.72 -23.54
N GLN A 318 21.74 -11.37 -23.72
CA GLN A 318 21.10 -11.33 -25.04
C GLN A 318 21.79 -10.34 -25.98
N LYS A 319 22.23 -9.18 -25.45
CA LYS A 319 22.94 -8.17 -26.25
C LYS A 319 24.35 -8.61 -26.64
N LEU A 320 25.08 -9.25 -25.72
CA LEU A 320 26.42 -9.78 -25.97
C LEU A 320 26.41 -10.95 -26.97
N ALA A 321 25.37 -11.79 -26.94
CA ALA A 321 25.22 -12.93 -27.85
C ALA A 321 24.87 -12.53 -29.31
N GLY A 322 24.74 -11.24 -29.63
CA GLY A 322 24.47 -10.78 -31.00
C GLY A 322 23.09 -11.16 -31.56
N SER A 323 22.21 -11.76 -30.74
CA SER A 323 20.90 -12.27 -31.15
C SER A 323 19.87 -11.18 -31.46
N SER A 324 20.19 -9.91 -31.19
CA SER A 324 19.27 -8.77 -31.35
C SER A 324 19.30 -8.20 -32.77
N LYS A 325 18.84 -8.97 -33.78
CA LYS A 325 18.68 -8.47 -35.16
C LYS A 325 17.37 -7.69 -35.41
N LYS A 326 16.45 -7.59 -34.44
CA LYS A 326 15.24 -6.73 -34.51
C LYS A 326 14.94 -6.08 -33.15
N GLY A 327 14.44 -4.85 -33.20
CA GLY A 327 14.50 -3.85 -32.13
C GLY A 327 13.82 -4.18 -30.80
N LEU A 328 14.44 -3.71 -29.72
CA LEU A 328 13.98 -3.88 -28.33
C LEU A 328 14.01 -2.56 -27.52
N LEU A 329 13.93 -1.39 -28.18
CA LEU A 329 14.49 -0.10 -27.75
C LEU A 329 16.01 -0.02 -27.91
N SER A 330 16.55 1.20 -28.09
CA SER A 330 17.99 1.47 -27.91
C SER A 330 18.41 0.80 -26.61
N GLY A 331 19.44 -0.05 -26.63
CA GLY A 331 19.77 -0.87 -25.45
C GLY A 331 20.04 -0.04 -24.19
N MET A 332 20.42 1.23 -24.36
CA MET A 332 20.52 2.23 -23.30
C MET A 332 19.18 2.49 -22.59
N ARG A 333 18.09 2.62 -23.35
CA ARG A 333 16.75 2.93 -22.82
C ARG A 333 16.12 1.76 -22.09
N ALA A 334 16.39 0.54 -22.53
CA ALA A 334 16.01 -0.66 -21.78
C ALA A 334 16.70 -0.68 -20.39
N VAL A 335 17.99 -0.33 -20.31
CA VAL A 335 18.70 -0.21 -19.03
C VAL A 335 18.06 0.85 -18.15
N VAL A 336 17.75 2.04 -18.68
CA VAL A 336 17.07 3.12 -17.94
C VAL A 336 15.77 2.65 -17.30
N PHE A 337 14.98 1.84 -18.01
CA PHE A 337 13.71 1.33 -17.48
C PHE A 337 13.88 0.26 -16.40
N LEU A 338 15.00 -0.48 -16.42
CA LEU A 338 15.30 -1.54 -15.46
C LEU A 338 15.94 -1.02 -14.17
N LEU A 339 16.72 0.06 -14.25
CA LEU A 339 17.52 0.60 -13.16
C LEU A 339 16.74 1.03 -11.90
N PRO A 340 15.53 1.62 -11.97
CA PRO A 340 14.83 2.09 -10.77
C PRO A 340 14.67 1.00 -9.71
N PHE A 341 14.33 -0.23 -10.10
CA PHE A 341 14.20 -1.35 -9.16
C PHE A 341 15.53 -1.72 -8.49
N TYR A 342 16.60 -1.87 -9.26
CA TYR A 342 17.93 -2.24 -8.72
C TYR A 342 18.50 -1.17 -7.81
N MET A 343 18.40 0.10 -8.23
CA MET A 343 18.84 1.25 -7.44
C MET A 343 18.09 1.33 -6.12
N TRP A 344 16.75 1.20 -6.15
CA TRP A 344 15.94 1.23 -4.94
C TRP A 344 16.26 0.08 -3.99
N LEU A 345 16.34 -1.14 -4.52
CA LEU A 345 16.70 -2.32 -3.75
C LEU A 345 18.08 -2.16 -3.10
N ALA A 346 19.06 -1.61 -3.82
CA ALA A 346 20.39 -1.36 -3.29
C ALA A 346 20.37 -0.33 -2.16
N ILE A 347 19.74 0.83 -2.36
CA ILE A 347 19.65 1.90 -1.36
C ILE A 347 19.07 1.36 -0.04
N PHE A 348 17.91 0.70 -0.08
CA PHE A 348 17.25 0.23 1.13
C PHE A 348 17.90 -1.01 1.74
N THR A 349 18.54 -1.89 0.95
CA THR A 349 19.29 -3.02 1.51
C THR A 349 20.50 -2.54 2.33
N LEU A 350 21.12 -1.43 1.93
CA LEU A 350 22.25 -0.81 2.64
C LEU A 350 21.84 -0.09 3.92
N GLN A 351 20.58 0.34 4.06
CA GLN A 351 20.10 0.97 5.30
C GLN A 351 19.93 -0.05 6.42
N PRO A 352 20.33 0.23 7.68
CA PRO A 352 20.15 -0.69 8.80
C PRO A 352 18.68 -0.98 9.10
N HIS A 353 17.88 0.07 9.28
CA HIS A 353 16.43 -0.04 9.42
C HIS A 353 15.74 -0.39 8.10
N LYS A 354 14.76 -1.31 8.17
CA LYS A 354 14.05 -1.84 7.00
C LYS A 354 12.61 -2.14 7.35
N GLU A 355 11.72 -1.81 6.42
CA GLU A 355 10.30 -2.08 6.54
C GLU A 355 9.73 -2.46 5.19
N GLU A 356 8.68 -3.27 5.19
CA GLU A 356 8.02 -3.74 3.96
C GLU A 356 7.52 -2.57 3.09
N ARG A 357 6.90 -1.56 3.72
CA ARG A 357 6.30 -0.42 3.03
C ARG A 357 7.31 0.47 2.29
N PHE A 358 8.60 0.40 2.63
CA PHE A 358 9.64 1.15 1.90
C PHE A 358 9.82 0.64 0.47
N MET A 359 9.42 -0.61 0.19
CA MET A 359 9.52 -1.17 -1.16
C MET A 359 8.32 -0.85 -2.06
N TYR A 360 7.22 -0.31 -1.52
CA TYR A 360 6.00 -0.03 -2.30
C TYR A 360 6.26 0.83 -3.55
N PRO A 361 7.02 1.94 -3.48
CA PRO A 361 7.32 2.75 -4.68
C PRO A 361 8.04 1.98 -5.79
N ALA A 362 8.76 0.90 -5.45
CA ALA A 362 9.51 0.09 -6.39
C ALA A 362 8.73 -1.09 -7.00
N TYR A 363 7.56 -1.45 -6.46
CA TYR A 363 6.78 -2.60 -6.94
C TYR A 363 6.41 -2.55 -8.43
N PRO A 364 6.03 -1.40 -9.02
CA PRO A 364 5.79 -1.30 -10.47
C PRO A 364 7.06 -1.58 -11.30
N PHE A 365 8.23 -1.15 -10.82
CA PHE A 365 9.50 -1.41 -11.49
C PHE A 365 9.96 -2.86 -11.33
N LEU A 366 9.71 -3.47 -10.16
CA LEU A 366 9.91 -4.91 -9.95
C LEU A 366 9.07 -5.70 -10.96
N ALA A 367 7.78 -5.39 -11.08
CA ALA A 367 6.88 -6.05 -12.03
C ALA A 367 7.32 -5.85 -13.48
N LEU A 368 7.80 -4.65 -13.85
CA LEU A 368 8.34 -4.38 -15.18
C LEU A 368 9.60 -5.23 -15.46
N ASN A 369 10.56 -5.26 -14.54
CA ASN A 369 11.77 -6.08 -14.68
C ASN A 369 11.41 -7.56 -14.81
N ALA A 370 10.50 -8.04 -13.97
CA ALA A 370 10.04 -9.43 -14.02
C ALA A 370 9.37 -9.77 -15.37
N ALA A 371 8.54 -8.86 -15.88
CA ALA A 371 7.89 -9.01 -17.18
C ALA A 371 8.88 -9.01 -18.35
N MET A 372 9.93 -8.18 -18.28
CA MET A 372 11.02 -8.15 -19.27
C MET A 372 11.84 -9.44 -19.24
N ALA A 373 12.28 -9.89 -18.05
CA ALA A 373 12.99 -11.16 -17.89
C ALA A 373 12.19 -12.33 -18.44
N LEU A 374 10.90 -12.41 -18.08
CA LEU A 374 10.01 -13.46 -18.58
C LEU A 374 9.86 -13.42 -20.10
N HIS A 375 9.75 -12.22 -20.68
CA HIS A 375 9.70 -12.08 -22.13
C HIS A 375 10.96 -12.64 -22.81
N ILE A 376 12.15 -12.31 -22.29
CA ILE A 376 13.44 -12.81 -22.79
C ILE A 376 13.55 -14.33 -22.63
N VAL A 377 13.17 -14.88 -21.47
CA VAL A 377 13.17 -16.33 -21.23
C VAL A 377 12.23 -17.05 -22.19
N LEU A 378 11.01 -16.54 -22.40
CA LEU A 378 10.06 -17.18 -23.32
C LEU A 378 10.46 -17.02 -24.79
N GLU A 379 11.09 -15.92 -25.16
CA GLU A 379 11.63 -15.72 -26.51
C GLU A 379 12.77 -16.68 -26.82
N THR A 380 13.69 -16.87 -25.87
CA THR A 380 14.82 -17.80 -26.00
C THR A 380 14.36 -19.27 -25.99
N LEU A 381 13.38 -19.63 -25.16
CA LEU A 381 12.78 -20.97 -25.20
C LEU A 381 11.99 -21.24 -26.49
N GLY A 382 11.39 -20.19 -27.07
CA GLY A 382 10.62 -20.25 -28.31
C GLY A 382 11.47 -20.35 -29.57
N HIS A 383 12.59 -19.62 -29.65
CA HIS A 383 13.53 -19.70 -30.76
C HIS A 383 14.39 -20.96 -30.62
N SER A 384 14.00 -22.00 -31.34
CA SER A 384 14.74 -23.26 -31.37
C SER A 384 15.58 -23.32 -32.63
N GLU A 385 16.86 -22.98 -32.52
CA GLU A 385 17.79 -23.18 -33.64
C GLU A 385 18.02 -24.69 -33.85
N PRO A 386 18.03 -25.19 -35.09
CA PRO A 386 18.28 -26.60 -35.37
C PRO A 386 19.62 -27.04 -34.76
N GLY A 387 19.59 -28.03 -33.85
CA GLY A 387 20.79 -28.57 -33.19
C GLY A 387 20.99 -28.16 -31.73
N THR A 388 20.12 -27.33 -31.17
CA THR A 388 20.11 -27.01 -29.72
C THR A 388 19.20 -27.95 -28.94
N LEU A 389 19.50 -28.20 -27.65
CA LEU A 389 18.65 -29.02 -26.75
C LEU A 389 17.19 -28.54 -26.72
N THR A 390 16.95 -27.23 -26.88
CA THR A 390 15.61 -26.64 -26.91
C THR A 390 14.83 -27.03 -28.18
N SER A 391 15.48 -27.33 -29.31
CA SER A 391 14.78 -27.78 -30.53
C SER A 391 14.30 -29.23 -30.45
N MET A 392 14.83 -30.00 -29.51
CA MET A 392 14.41 -31.39 -29.27
C MET A 392 13.12 -31.48 -28.43
N ILE A 393 12.75 -30.41 -27.73
CA ILE A 393 11.58 -30.39 -26.85
C ILE A 393 10.34 -29.93 -27.64
N PRO A 394 9.25 -30.72 -27.70
CA PRO A 394 8.03 -30.33 -28.39
C PRO A 394 7.44 -29.02 -27.84
N ALA A 395 6.89 -28.18 -28.73
CA ALA A 395 6.30 -26.89 -28.35
C ALA A 395 5.17 -27.03 -27.30
N GLN A 396 4.39 -28.12 -27.37
CA GLN A 396 3.34 -28.42 -26.40
C GLN A 396 3.90 -28.65 -24.98
N VAL A 397 5.04 -29.35 -24.86
CA VAL A 397 5.69 -29.59 -23.58
C VAL A 397 6.23 -28.27 -23.01
N LYS A 398 6.84 -27.42 -23.84
CA LYS A 398 7.30 -26.08 -23.41
C LYS A 398 6.13 -25.24 -22.90
N LEU A 399 5.02 -25.21 -23.64
CA LEU A 399 3.82 -24.48 -23.23
C LEU A 399 3.24 -25.03 -21.93
N PHE A 400 3.13 -26.36 -21.80
CA PHE A 400 2.65 -27.01 -20.59
C PHE A 400 3.52 -26.65 -19.38
N SER A 401 4.84 -26.73 -19.50
CA SER A 401 5.78 -26.34 -18.42
C SER A 401 5.58 -24.89 -18.00
N VAL A 402 5.42 -23.97 -18.96
CA VAL A 402 5.15 -22.56 -18.66
C VAL A 402 3.82 -22.40 -17.92
N LEU A 403 2.76 -23.05 -18.40
CA LEU A 403 1.44 -23.00 -17.76
C LEU A 403 1.45 -23.55 -16.33
N VAL A 404 2.16 -24.67 -16.09
CA VAL A 404 2.29 -25.26 -14.75
C VAL A 404 3.03 -24.32 -13.80
N VAL A 405 4.13 -23.68 -14.23
CA VAL A 405 4.86 -22.70 -13.42
C VAL A 405 3.98 -21.51 -13.07
N PHE A 406 3.22 -20.97 -14.03
CA PHE A 406 2.31 -19.84 -13.76
C PHE A 406 1.12 -20.23 -12.89
N ALA A 407 0.53 -21.41 -13.08
CA ALA A 407 -0.51 -21.92 -12.21
C ALA A 407 -0.02 -22.08 -10.77
N GLY A 408 1.18 -22.63 -10.59
CA GLY A 408 1.84 -22.73 -9.28
C GLY A 408 2.10 -21.36 -8.66
N CYS A 409 2.62 -20.40 -9.43
CA CYS A 409 2.82 -19.02 -9.00
C CYS A 409 1.50 -18.41 -8.50
N PHE A 410 0.43 -18.48 -9.30
CA PHE A 410 -0.87 -17.92 -8.93
C PHE A 410 -1.44 -18.59 -7.68
N ALA A 411 -1.35 -19.92 -7.59
CA ALA A 411 -1.79 -20.66 -6.41
C ALA A 411 -1.03 -20.25 -5.15
N THR A 412 0.31 -20.15 -5.21
CA THR A 412 1.11 -19.70 -4.05
C THR A 412 0.76 -18.28 -3.61
N SER A 413 0.56 -17.36 -4.56
CA SER A 413 0.14 -15.99 -4.27
C SER A 413 -1.25 -15.94 -3.64
N ALA A 414 -2.22 -16.69 -4.18
CA ALA A 414 -3.58 -16.75 -3.64
C ALA A 414 -3.59 -17.33 -2.22
N LEU A 415 -2.84 -18.41 -1.99
CA LEU A 415 -2.67 -19.01 -0.66
C LEU A 415 -1.99 -18.06 0.33
N ARG A 416 -1.01 -17.25 -0.12
CA ARG A 416 -0.38 -16.23 0.71
C ARG A 416 -1.38 -15.14 1.11
N ILE A 417 -2.09 -14.56 0.13
CA ILE A 417 -3.09 -13.50 0.37
C ILE A 417 -4.17 -14.01 1.32
N TYR A 418 -4.80 -15.13 1.00
CA TYR A 418 -5.82 -15.73 1.86
C TYR A 418 -5.25 -16.09 3.23
N GLY A 419 -4.00 -16.54 3.28
CA GLY A 419 -3.29 -16.86 4.51
C GLY A 419 -3.11 -15.67 5.44
N VAL A 420 -2.78 -14.50 4.91
CA VAL A 420 -2.64 -13.25 5.67
C VAL A 420 -4.01 -12.72 6.09
N VAL A 421 -4.98 -12.67 5.16
CA VAL A 421 -6.35 -12.20 5.44
C VAL A 421 -7.01 -13.03 6.54
N SER A 422 -6.99 -14.36 6.42
CA SER A 422 -7.59 -15.26 7.42
C SER A 422 -6.82 -15.26 8.74
N GLY A 423 -5.50 -15.05 8.72
CA GLY A 423 -4.66 -15.07 9.92
C GLY A 423 -4.74 -13.79 10.74
N TYR A 424 -4.94 -12.64 10.09
CA TYR A 424 -4.78 -11.31 10.69
C TYR A 424 -6.02 -10.41 10.51
N GLY A 425 -7.18 -10.98 10.16
CA GLY A 425 -8.42 -10.22 9.98
C GLY A 425 -9.12 -9.79 11.29
N ALA A 426 -8.82 -10.44 12.41
CA ALA A 426 -9.50 -10.21 13.69
C ALA A 426 -9.52 -8.75 14.17
N PRO A 427 -8.44 -7.95 14.06
CA PRO A 427 -8.46 -6.56 14.53
C PRO A 427 -9.45 -5.66 13.79
N LEU A 428 -9.83 -5.99 12.55
CA LEU A 428 -10.87 -5.26 11.81
C LEU A 428 -12.29 -5.72 12.17
N SER A 429 -12.46 -6.94 12.69
CA SER A 429 -13.78 -7.52 12.95
C SER A 429 -14.21 -7.49 14.41
N VAL A 430 -13.28 -7.46 15.36
CA VAL A 430 -13.57 -7.59 16.80
C VAL A 430 -14.46 -6.45 17.34
N TYR A 431 -14.44 -5.28 16.69
CA TYR A 431 -15.23 -4.09 17.08
C TYR A 431 -16.67 -4.08 16.54
N LYS A 432 -17.07 -5.07 15.71
CA LYS A 432 -18.43 -5.11 15.12
C LYS A 432 -19.56 -5.01 16.16
N PRO A 433 -19.50 -5.67 17.33
CA PRO A 433 -20.56 -5.58 18.35
C PRO A 433 -20.73 -4.20 18.98
N LEU A 434 -19.75 -3.29 18.84
CA LEU A 434 -19.88 -1.91 19.31
C LEU A 434 -20.87 -1.08 18.47
N GLY A 435 -21.24 -1.59 17.28
CA GLY A 435 -22.15 -0.90 16.36
C GLY A 435 -21.43 -0.05 15.31
N GLY A 436 -20.25 -0.46 14.82
CA GLY A 436 -19.52 0.32 13.80
C GLY A 436 -20.30 0.55 12.48
N HIS A 437 -21.34 -0.25 12.23
CA HIS A 437 -22.25 -0.11 11.09
C HIS A 437 -23.46 0.79 11.37
N VAL A 438 -23.63 1.26 12.61
CA VAL A 438 -24.73 2.16 13.02
C VAL A 438 -24.62 3.46 12.25
N LEU A 439 -25.75 3.92 11.69
CA LEU A 439 -25.80 5.13 10.89
C LEU A 439 -25.74 6.36 11.80
N HIS A 440 -25.15 7.45 11.32
CA HIS A 440 -25.13 8.72 12.05
C HIS A 440 -26.54 9.19 12.46
N ALA A 441 -27.56 8.89 11.65
CA ALA A 441 -28.95 9.19 11.96
C ALA A 441 -29.51 8.34 13.11
N ASP A 442 -29.11 7.07 13.22
CA ASP A 442 -29.55 6.16 14.28
C ASP A 442 -28.96 6.59 15.64
N VAL A 443 -27.70 7.07 15.63
CA VAL A 443 -27.07 7.68 16.82
C VAL A 443 -27.80 8.95 17.27
N ALA A 444 -28.27 9.77 16.34
CA ALA A 444 -29.04 10.97 16.67
C ALA A 444 -30.47 10.65 17.16
N ALA A 445 -31.04 9.53 16.69
CA ALA A 445 -32.38 9.07 17.04
C ALA A 445 -32.43 8.14 18.27
N GLY A 446 -31.28 7.68 18.79
CA GLY A 446 -31.21 6.82 19.98
C GLY A 446 -31.82 5.42 19.77
N ILE A 447 -31.79 4.91 18.54
CA ILE A 447 -32.34 3.60 18.19
C ILE A 447 -31.29 2.52 18.48
N ASP A 448 -31.44 1.79 19.58
CA ASP A 448 -30.64 0.60 19.88
C ASP A 448 -31.30 -0.64 19.25
N ASP A 449 -30.63 -1.28 18.30
CA ASP A 449 -30.85 -2.69 18.01
C ASP A 449 -30.23 -3.50 19.16
N GLY A 450 -31.00 -4.36 19.83
CA GLY A 450 -30.59 -5.08 21.05
C GLY A 450 -29.39 -6.03 20.88
N SER A 451 -28.77 -6.05 19.70
CA SER A 451 -27.55 -6.76 19.35
C SER A 451 -26.26 -5.95 19.61
N ILE A 452 -26.37 -4.63 19.84
CA ILE A 452 -25.25 -3.69 19.99
C ILE A 452 -24.93 -3.44 21.47
N VAL A 453 -23.63 -3.35 21.82
CA VAL A 453 -23.17 -3.08 23.18
C VAL A 453 -22.43 -1.74 23.31
N GLY A 454 -22.50 -1.15 24.50
CA GLY A 454 -21.75 0.07 24.87
C GLY A 454 -22.56 1.33 24.73
N ASP A 455 -22.12 2.38 25.43
CA ASP A 455 -22.79 3.67 25.54
C ASP A 455 -21.95 4.78 24.87
N ARG A 456 -22.56 5.97 24.70
CA ARG A 456 -21.86 7.13 24.14
C ARG A 456 -20.74 7.57 25.08
N GLY A 457 -19.54 7.79 24.53
CA GLY A 457 -18.38 8.27 25.29
C GLY A 457 -17.59 7.18 26.01
N ASP A 458 -17.98 5.91 25.87
CA ASP A 458 -17.27 4.80 26.51
C ASP A 458 -15.81 4.69 26.08
N PHE A 459 -14.96 4.29 27.03
CA PHE A 459 -13.55 4.03 26.78
C PHE A 459 -13.33 2.58 26.37
N VAL A 460 -12.70 2.42 25.20
CA VAL A 460 -12.26 1.14 24.66
C VAL A 460 -10.76 1.02 24.85
N CYS A 461 -10.35 0.23 25.82
CA CYS A 461 -8.97 0.16 26.23
C CYS A 461 -8.16 -0.87 25.46
N LEU A 462 -6.90 -0.52 25.21
CA LEU A 462 -5.92 -1.29 24.48
C LEU A 462 -4.67 -1.42 25.35
N GLY A 463 -4.19 -2.64 25.56
CA GLY A 463 -2.96 -2.92 26.31
C GLY A 463 -1.86 -3.39 25.36
N LYS A 464 -1.47 -4.67 25.49
CA LYS A 464 -0.44 -5.33 24.67
C LYS A 464 -0.72 -5.36 23.17
N GLU A 465 -1.96 -5.11 22.77
CA GLU A 465 -2.42 -5.15 21.37
C GLU A 465 -2.68 -3.77 20.77
N TRP A 466 -2.19 -2.69 21.40
CA TRP A 466 -2.41 -1.32 20.95
C TRP A 466 -2.04 -1.11 19.47
N TYR A 467 -0.92 -1.66 19.01
CA TYR A 467 -0.42 -1.52 17.64
C TYR A 467 -1.29 -2.23 16.59
N ARG A 468 -2.29 -3.02 16.99
CA ARG A 468 -3.26 -3.68 16.09
C ARG A 468 -4.57 -2.93 15.98
N PHE A 469 -4.78 -1.89 16.78
CA PHE A 469 -5.99 -1.08 16.69
C PHE A 469 -6.16 -0.53 15.26
N PRO A 470 -7.31 -0.72 14.61
CA PRO A 470 -7.44 -0.33 13.21
C PRO A 470 -7.58 1.18 13.05
N SER A 471 -8.53 1.80 13.77
CA SER A 471 -8.73 3.25 13.89
C SER A 471 -10.02 3.53 14.68
N SER A 472 -10.14 4.74 15.23
CA SER A 472 -11.34 5.37 15.77
C SER A 472 -12.51 5.40 14.79
N PHE A 473 -12.29 5.21 13.48
CA PHE A 473 -13.39 4.95 12.53
C PHE A 473 -14.22 3.69 12.86
N PHE A 474 -13.64 2.74 13.61
CA PHE A 474 -14.33 1.53 14.08
C PHE A 474 -15.06 1.73 15.42
N LEU A 475 -14.94 2.91 16.02
CA LEU A 475 -15.53 3.27 17.31
C LEU A 475 -16.73 4.21 17.11
N PRO A 476 -17.98 3.72 17.24
CA PRO A 476 -19.18 4.53 17.09
C PRO A 476 -19.45 5.36 18.35
N ARG A 477 -20.50 6.19 18.31
CA ARG A 477 -21.05 6.93 19.47
C ARG A 477 -19.98 7.66 20.30
N ASP A 478 -19.02 8.28 19.63
CA ASP A 478 -17.93 9.05 20.26
C ASP A 478 -17.19 8.23 21.34
N MET A 479 -17.08 6.92 21.15
CA MET A 479 -16.20 6.07 21.95
C MET A 479 -14.74 6.41 21.67
N HIS A 480 -13.91 6.31 22.70
CA HIS A 480 -12.49 6.69 22.63
C HIS A 480 -11.60 5.47 22.90
N ALA A 481 -10.67 5.22 21.98
CA ALA A 481 -9.58 4.28 22.24
C ALA A 481 -8.70 4.87 23.35
N LYS A 482 -8.42 4.11 24.41
CA LYS A 482 -7.52 4.49 25.52
C LYS A 482 -6.43 3.44 25.71
N PHE A 483 -5.27 3.82 26.24
CA PHE A 483 -4.18 2.88 26.48
C PHE A 483 -4.10 2.51 27.96
N VAL A 484 -3.98 1.22 28.24
CA VAL A 484 -3.55 0.73 29.56
C VAL A 484 -2.10 0.29 29.48
N ARG A 485 -1.39 0.38 30.60
CA ARG A 485 0.03 0.03 30.64
C ARG A 485 0.23 -1.46 30.33
N SER A 486 1.19 -1.76 29.44
CA SER A 486 1.59 -3.12 29.02
C SER A 486 3.09 -3.33 29.27
N GLU A 487 3.78 -4.30 28.64
CA GLU A 487 5.26 -4.35 28.69
C GLU A 487 5.92 -3.29 27.78
N PHE A 488 5.18 -2.66 26.88
CA PHE A 488 5.72 -1.61 26.02
C PHE A 488 6.18 -0.40 26.84
N ARG A 489 7.42 0.04 26.61
CA ARG A 489 8.07 1.20 27.28
C ARG A 489 8.51 2.28 26.30
N GLY A 490 7.94 2.28 25.10
CA GLY A 490 8.13 3.35 24.13
C GLY A 490 7.07 4.45 24.27
N LEU A 491 7.17 5.47 23.42
CA LEU A 491 6.18 6.52 23.35
C LEU A 491 4.90 6.03 22.66
N LEU A 492 3.78 6.04 23.38
CA LEU A 492 2.47 5.76 22.80
C LEU A 492 1.85 6.99 22.13
N PRO A 493 0.94 6.79 21.15
CA PRO A 493 0.20 7.89 20.53
C PRO A 493 -0.56 8.72 21.57
N GLY A 494 -0.39 10.05 21.51
CA GLY A 494 -1.17 11.02 22.27
C GLY A 494 -2.55 11.25 21.69
N GLU A 495 -3.34 12.08 22.36
CA GLU A 495 -4.65 12.53 21.88
C GLU A 495 -4.51 13.88 21.19
N PHE A 496 -5.25 14.10 20.12
CA PHE A 496 -5.43 15.45 19.59
C PHE A 496 -6.26 16.28 20.57
N SER A 497 -5.96 17.57 20.65
CA SER A 497 -6.77 18.50 21.43
C SER A 497 -8.16 18.64 20.79
N GLU A 498 -9.19 18.35 21.60
CA GLU A 498 -10.60 18.53 21.25
C GLU A 498 -11.10 19.95 21.60
N ALA A 499 -10.24 20.84 22.08
CA ALA A 499 -10.62 22.19 22.47
C ALA A 499 -11.16 22.99 21.26
N ARG A 500 -12.43 23.40 21.34
CA ARG A 500 -13.13 24.13 20.24
C ARG A 500 -13.21 25.64 20.44
N THR A 501 -13.05 26.13 21.67
CA THR A 501 -13.22 27.56 22.01
C THR A 501 -11.89 28.27 22.09
N GLY A 502 -11.70 29.31 21.28
CA GLY A 502 -10.52 30.20 21.33
C GLY A 502 -9.31 29.75 20.50
N PHE A 503 -9.35 28.57 19.87
CA PHE A 503 -8.20 27.96 19.17
C PHE A 503 -8.39 27.78 17.65
N GLY A 504 -9.47 28.32 17.08
CA GLY A 504 -9.78 28.19 15.65
C GLY A 504 -10.34 26.82 15.24
N LEU A 505 -10.38 26.55 13.93
CA LEU A 505 -10.72 25.24 13.39
C LEU A 505 -9.48 24.33 13.54
N PHE A 506 -9.66 23.12 14.08
CA PHE A 506 -8.61 22.11 14.24
C PHE A 506 -7.44 22.50 15.18
N GLY A 507 -7.74 23.05 16.37
CA GLY A 507 -6.70 23.46 17.34
C GLY A 507 -5.64 22.40 17.66
N GLY A 508 -5.98 21.11 17.56
CA GLY A 508 -5.06 19.99 17.76
C GLY A 508 -3.95 19.86 16.71
N THR A 509 -4.01 20.56 15.56
CA THR A 509 -2.93 20.49 14.55
C THR A 509 -1.73 21.38 14.87
N TRP A 510 -1.88 22.33 15.79
CA TRP A 510 -0.83 23.27 16.18
C TRP A 510 -0.63 23.41 17.70
N LEU A 511 -1.52 22.86 18.52
CA LEU A 511 -1.27 22.78 19.96
C LEU A 511 -0.28 21.65 20.25
N THR A 512 0.88 22.00 20.79
CA THR A 512 1.89 21.04 21.22
C THR A 512 1.34 20.14 22.34
N PRO A 513 1.13 18.83 22.09
CA PRO A 513 0.71 17.91 23.14
C PRO A 513 1.85 17.68 24.14
N PRO A 514 1.56 17.56 25.45
CA PRO A 514 2.58 17.30 26.46
C PRO A 514 3.21 15.91 26.26
N GLY A 515 4.52 15.81 26.58
CA GLY A 515 5.26 14.56 26.66
C GLY A 515 5.54 13.85 25.33
N MET A 516 5.38 14.54 24.19
CA MET A 516 5.92 14.04 22.92
C MET A 516 7.44 14.21 22.87
N ASN A 517 8.12 13.21 22.31
CA ASN A 517 9.58 13.22 22.13
C ASN A 517 9.97 12.41 20.87
N ASP A 518 11.11 12.73 20.25
CA ASP A 518 11.65 12.06 19.06
C ASP A 518 12.61 10.91 19.37
N GLN A 519 12.68 10.53 20.65
CA GLN A 519 13.57 9.50 21.22
C GLN A 519 12.82 8.22 21.61
N ASN A 520 11.51 8.15 21.36
CA ASN A 520 10.66 7.02 21.73
C ASN A 520 10.66 6.72 23.25
N GLU A 521 10.79 7.74 24.09
CA GLU A 521 10.77 7.62 25.55
C GLU A 521 9.34 7.47 26.08
N GLU A 522 9.14 6.57 27.05
CA GLU A 522 7.84 6.34 27.71
C GLU A 522 7.31 7.63 28.36
N ASP A 523 6.05 7.96 28.05
CA ASP A 523 5.31 9.01 28.75
C ASP A 523 4.13 8.39 29.51
N LEU A 524 4.19 8.47 30.85
CA LEU A 524 3.15 7.93 31.73
C LEU A 524 1.79 8.63 31.57
N GLY A 525 1.77 9.86 31.05
CA GLY A 525 0.55 10.61 30.75
C GLY A 525 -0.27 10.03 29.59
N LYS A 526 0.29 9.07 28.84
CA LYS A 526 -0.43 8.38 27.74
C LYS A 526 -1.35 7.26 28.22
N TYR A 527 -1.20 6.82 29.47
CA TYR A 527 -1.98 5.72 30.03
C TYR A 527 -3.24 6.19 30.75
N THR A 528 -4.22 5.31 30.78
CA THR A 528 -5.51 5.46 31.45
C THR A 528 -5.67 4.32 32.46
N ASP A 529 -6.28 4.59 33.60
CA ASP A 529 -6.58 3.57 34.60
C ASP A 529 -7.60 2.57 34.05
N ILE A 530 -7.30 1.28 34.15
CA ILE A 530 -8.16 0.20 33.65
C ILE A 530 -9.58 0.25 34.24
N ARG A 531 -9.73 0.82 35.45
CA ARG A 531 -11.02 1.01 36.12
C ARG A 531 -11.89 2.09 35.49
N THR A 532 -11.44 2.77 34.45
CA THR A 532 -12.27 3.69 33.65
C THR A 532 -12.70 3.08 32.32
N CYS A 533 -12.15 1.92 31.96
CA CYS A 533 -12.45 1.22 30.72
C CYS A 533 -13.82 0.55 30.80
N ALA A 534 -14.69 0.85 29.85
CA ALA A 534 -15.94 0.12 29.65
C ALA A 534 -15.70 -1.17 28.84
N PHE A 535 -14.76 -1.09 27.90
CA PHE A 535 -14.33 -2.21 27.07
C PHE A 535 -12.82 -2.40 27.13
N MET A 536 -12.37 -3.64 26.90
CA MET A 536 -10.97 -4.00 26.77
C MET A 536 -10.79 -4.91 25.56
N VAL A 537 -9.77 -4.66 24.75
CA VAL A 537 -9.38 -5.56 23.67
C VAL A 537 -8.11 -6.30 24.10
N ASP A 538 -8.18 -7.63 24.07
CA ASP A 538 -7.09 -8.49 24.48
C ASP A 538 -6.95 -9.70 23.55
N THR A 539 -5.70 -10.19 23.38
CA THR A 539 -5.45 -11.46 22.69
C THR A 539 -4.93 -12.48 23.68
N GLN A 540 -5.64 -13.60 23.77
CA GLN A 540 -5.24 -14.78 24.53
C GLN A 540 -4.58 -15.79 23.58
N TYR A 541 -3.42 -16.33 23.97
CA TYR A 541 -2.67 -17.36 23.22
C TYR A 541 -2.71 -18.71 23.97
N PRO A 542 -3.73 -19.56 23.76
CA PRO A 542 -3.92 -20.77 24.56
C PRO A 542 -2.77 -21.78 24.46
N GLU A 543 -2.07 -21.85 23.32
CA GLU A 543 -0.94 -22.76 23.16
C GLU A 543 0.27 -22.38 24.01
N ASN A 544 0.45 -21.09 24.34
CA ASN A 544 1.49 -20.68 25.27
C ASN A 544 1.21 -21.27 26.66
N ALA A 545 -0.03 -21.18 27.13
CA ALA A 545 -0.43 -21.77 28.40
C ALA A 545 -0.29 -23.30 28.40
N ARG A 546 -0.68 -23.99 27.31
CA ARG A 546 -0.51 -25.45 27.18
C ARG A 546 0.95 -25.89 27.24
N ARG A 547 1.87 -25.06 26.74
CA ARG A 547 3.33 -25.28 26.82
C ARG A 547 3.95 -24.85 28.14
N GLY A 548 3.16 -24.36 29.10
CA GLY A 548 3.64 -23.88 30.38
C GLY A 548 4.42 -22.56 30.31
N LEU A 549 4.24 -21.77 29.24
CA LEU A 549 4.83 -20.44 29.15
C LEU A 549 4.05 -19.46 30.02
N GLY A 550 4.76 -18.81 30.96
CA GLY A 550 4.18 -17.78 31.81
C GLY A 550 3.85 -16.50 31.05
N LEU A 551 2.90 -15.72 31.57
CA LEU A 551 2.58 -14.39 31.07
C LEU A 551 3.58 -13.36 31.61
N PRO A 552 3.92 -12.31 30.83
CA PRO A 552 4.71 -11.21 31.34
C PRO A 552 3.98 -10.50 32.51
N PRO A 553 4.72 -9.99 33.51
CA PRO A 553 4.12 -9.36 34.70
C PRO A 553 3.14 -8.21 34.40
N PHE A 554 3.42 -7.42 33.35
CA PHE A 554 2.59 -6.26 32.97
C PHE A 554 1.63 -6.55 31.81
N GLU A 555 1.45 -7.82 31.43
CA GLU A 555 0.51 -8.26 30.38
C GLU A 555 -0.38 -9.40 30.87
N PRO A 556 -1.29 -9.12 31.82
CA PRO A 556 -2.21 -10.13 32.32
C PRO A 556 -3.14 -10.64 31.21
N ASP A 557 -3.72 -11.81 31.44
CA ASP A 557 -4.73 -12.40 30.58
C ASP A 557 -6.10 -11.88 31.01
N TYR A 558 -6.53 -10.79 30.35
CA TYR A 558 -7.82 -10.17 30.63
C TYR A 558 -8.99 -11.05 30.18
N VAL A 559 -8.77 -11.92 29.19
CA VAL A 559 -9.78 -12.88 28.73
C VAL A 559 -10.06 -13.94 29.79
N ALA A 560 -9.05 -14.33 30.57
CA ALA A 560 -9.20 -15.27 31.69
C ALA A 560 -9.80 -14.64 32.96
N ASP A 561 -9.78 -13.31 33.10
CA ASP A 561 -10.36 -12.60 34.23
C ASP A 561 -11.89 -12.47 34.09
N THR A 562 -12.60 -13.56 34.39
CA THR A 562 -14.07 -13.61 34.35
C THR A 562 -14.74 -12.84 35.49
N THR A 563 -13.96 -12.37 36.48
CA THR A 563 -14.48 -11.63 37.64
C THR A 563 -14.79 -10.19 37.23
N ASN A 564 -13.88 -9.54 36.50
CA ASN A 564 -14.05 -8.16 36.07
C ASN A 564 -14.60 -8.03 34.65
N TRP A 565 -14.39 -9.03 33.79
CA TRP A 565 -14.70 -8.96 32.37
C TRP A 565 -15.71 -10.02 31.92
N GLU A 566 -16.51 -9.64 30.93
CA GLU A 566 -17.41 -10.48 30.17
C GLU A 566 -16.97 -10.49 28.71
N ILE A 567 -16.89 -11.66 28.09
CA ILE A 567 -16.51 -11.79 26.69
C ILE A 567 -17.70 -11.40 25.81
N VAL A 568 -17.55 -10.36 25.01
CA VAL A 568 -18.56 -9.94 24.02
C VAL A 568 -18.42 -10.76 22.74
N THR A 569 -17.20 -10.81 22.20
CA THR A 569 -16.87 -11.61 21.02
C THR A 569 -15.39 -11.96 21.01
N CYS A 570 -15.05 -13.07 20.36
CA CYS A 570 -13.66 -13.45 20.08
C CYS A 570 -13.54 -13.90 18.63
N GLU A 571 -12.51 -13.42 17.97
CA GLU A 571 -12.20 -13.73 16.57
C GLU A 571 -10.87 -14.51 16.51
N PRO A 572 -10.74 -15.47 15.59
CA PRO A 572 -9.52 -16.25 15.44
C PRO A 572 -8.39 -15.35 14.93
N PHE A 573 -7.24 -15.42 15.60
CA PHE A 573 -6.04 -14.67 15.25
C PHE A 573 -4.84 -15.63 15.15
N LEU A 574 -3.98 -15.48 14.15
CA LEU A 574 -2.89 -16.43 13.91
C LEU A 574 -1.85 -16.36 15.04
N ASP A 575 -1.65 -17.47 15.74
CA ASP A 575 -0.56 -17.61 16.70
C ASP A 575 0.75 -17.84 15.94
N ALA A 576 1.44 -16.75 15.64
CA ALA A 576 2.69 -16.79 14.89
C ALA A 576 3.86 -17.42 15.67
N GLY A 577 3.79 -17.47 17.00
CA GLY A 577 4.82 -18.06 17.86
C GLY A 577 4.78 -19.58 17.86
N ASN A 578 3.57 -20.15 17.84
CA ASN A 578 3.36 -21.60 17.85
C ASN A 578 3.12 -22.21 16.46
N THR A 579 2.94 -21.40 15.42
CA THR A 579 2.74 -21.87 14.04
C THR A 579 4.06 -21.97 13.26
N GLY A 580 4.30 -23.12 12.62
CA GLY A 580 5.47 -23.33 11.76
C GLY A 580 5.53 -22.42 10.53
N PHE A 581 6.73 -22.18 9.98
CA PHE A 581 6.94 -21.24 8.87
C PHE A 581 6.00 -21.44 7.68
N LEU A 582 5.84 -22.68 7.18
CA LEU A 582 5.03 -22.94 5.99
C LEU A 582 3.57 -22.52 6.17
N ALA A 583 2.99 -22.79 7.34
CA ALA A 583 1.62 -22.45 7.68
C ALA A 583 1.42 -20.95 7.98
N ARG A 584 2.48 -20.23 8.35
CA ARG A 584 2.48 -18.76 8.42
C ARG A 584 2.65 -18.11 7.05
N ALA A 585 3.51 -18.70 6.21
CA ALA A 585 3.81 -18.22 4.88
C ALA A 585 2.62 -18.40 3.95
N LEU A 586 2.03 -19.60 3.89
CA LEU A 586 0.92 -19.94 3.02
C LEU A 586 -0.29 -20.39 3.83
N TRP A 587 -1.49 -20.23 3.28
CA TRP A 587 -2.66 -20.89 3.84
C TRP A 587 -2.56 -22.41 3.67
N VAL A 588 -2.78 -23.13 4.76
CA VAL A 588 -2.80 -24.59 4.79
C VAL A 588 -4.13 -25.01 5.43
N PRO A 589 -4.90 -25.91 4.80
CA PRO A 589 -6.15 -26.39 5.38
C PRO A 589 -5.88 -27.19 6.66
N SER A 590 -6.82 -27.16 7.61
CA SER A 590 -6.74 -27.90 8.88
C SER A 590 -7.40 -29.28 8.76
N PHE A 591 -6.90 -30.14 7.88
CA PHE A 591 -7.39 -31.51 7.77
C PHE A 591 -6.70 -32.44 8.77
N ASP A 592 -7.43 -33.41 9.33
CA ASP A 592 -6.93 -34.34 10.36
C ASP A 592 -5.71 -35.15 9.92
N PHE A 593 -5.57 -35.42 8.61
CA PHE A 593 -4.42 -36.15 8.06
C PHE A 593 -3.15 -35.29 7.92
N ILE A 594 -3.26 -33.96 8.00
CA ILE A 594 -2.10 -33.06 7.91
C ILE A 594 -1.42 -33.03 9.28
N PRO A 595 -0.10 -33.35 9.37
CA PRO A 595 0.61 -33.33 10.63
C PRO A 595 0.47 -31.99 11.36
N GLU A 596 0.31 -32.03 12.69
CA GLU A 596 0.08 -30.85 13.53
C GLU A 596 1.12 -29.73 13.33
N LYS A 597 2.38 -30.09 13.05
CA LYS A 597 3.47 -29.14 12.76
C LYS A 597 3.24 -28.25 11.52
N TYR A 598 2.36 -28.66 10.61
CA TYR A 598 1.98 -27.90 9.41
C TYR A 598 0.60 -27.25 9.52
N GLN A 599 -0.10 -27.47 10.63
CA GLN A 599 -1.38 -26.82 10.88
C GLN A 599 -1.17 -25.44 11.53
N ARG A 600 -2.11 -24.53 11.26
CA ARG A 600 -2.14 -23.22 11.91
C ARG A 600 -2.62 -23.33 13.34
N LYS A 601 -1.93 -22.64 14.25
CA LYS A 601 -2.36 -22.46 15.63
C LYS A 601 -3.06 -21.10 15.75
N TRP A 602 -4.09 -21.06 16.58
CA TRP A 602 -4.97 -19.91 16.67
C TRP A 602 -5.01 -19.37 18.11
N ALA A 603 -4.80 -18.07 18.21
CA ALA A 603 -5.10 -17.24 19.36
C ALA A 603 -6.55 -16.74 19.28
N ARG A 604 -7.04 -16.20 20.40
CA ARG A 604 -8.38 -15.61 20.52
C ARG A 604 -8.21 -14.11 20.74
N HIS A 605 -8.56 -13.31 19.73
CA HIS A 605 -8.56 -11.85 19.83
C HIS A 605 -9.97 -11.38 20.20
N CYS A 606 -10.13 -10.84 21.40
CA CYS A 606 -11.43 -10.69 22.03
C CYS A 606 -11.73 -9.23 22.37
N LEU A 607 -13.00 -8.85 22.22
CA LEU A 607 -13.59 -7.67 22.83
C LEU A 607 -14.26 -8.10 24.13
N LEU A 608 -13.84 -7.46 25.21
CA LEU A 608 -14.35 -7.69 26.55
C LEU A 608 -15.15 -6.48 27.00
N LYS A 609 -16.28 -6.71 27.65
CA LYS A 609 -17.10 -5.70 28.32
C LYS A 609 -16.88 -5.82 29.82
N ARG A 610 -16.74 -4.70 30.50
CA ARG A 610 -16.59 -4.72 31.94
C ARG A 610 -17.90 -5.08 32.63
N ARG A 611 -17.83 -5.96 33.63
CA ARG A 611 -18.96 -6.26 34.50
C ARG A 611 -19.28 -5.05 35.37
N LYS A 612 -20.56 -4.75 35.54
CA LYS A 612 -20.99 -3.79 36.56
C LYS A 612 -20.74 -4.45 37.92
N ALA A 613 -20.17 -3.70 38.85
CA ALA A 613 -20.11 -4.16 40.23
C ALA A 613 -21.56 -4.25 40.74
N ASP A 614 -21.95 -5.42 41.25
CA ASP A 614 -23.26 -5.64 41.87
C ASP A 614 -23.45 -4.79 43.13
#